data_AF-A0AAC8QAG0-F1
#
_entry.id   AF-A0AAC8QAG0-F1
#
_cell.length_a   1.000
_cell.length_b   1.000
_cell.length_c   1.000
_cell.angle_alpha   90.00
_cell.angle_beta   90.00
_cell.angle_gamma   90.00
#
_symmetry.space_group_name_H-M   'P 1'
#
loop_
_entity.id
_entity.type
_entity.pdbx_description
1 polymer ?
#
loop_
_entity_poly.entity_id
_entity_poly.type
_entity_poly.pdbx_seq_one_letter_code
_entity_poly.pdbx_strand_id
1 'polypeptide(L)'
;MSEEALKPTAPPKGTAPPVPPAPEVRASRIPFPVSADLRRQLEGGIEVLEAALGRYALLEKALRRRQWEHLLQARLAPLREVVRDEPAIVEALTRLHQRLQVEGASEGLEPALELARKIKRLRTRLEVLTDRRLDSGDSQWMTEGIRLAENLARLEQNLLPPAVSSEEKVLHWGGYLRDAKLEALAVLLAIVWLSSPSGWGLLWMLLPLFALLSQYLSSGWFWLTPRRLVWKPTGRKPIHLPLHAIPARKGVQLLSPTQVRVSVVDGRRFQLEFIEGAARLVTLLNQLPRPSGPS
;
A
#
# COMPACT_ATOMS: atom_id res chain seq x y z
N MET A 1 41.06 35.84 52.79
CA MET A 1 41.83 35.06 51.81
C MET A 1 41.29 33.65 51.81
N SER A 2 40.39 33.33 50.88
CA SER A 2 39.97 31.97 50.55
C SER A 2 39.60 31.98 49.07
N GLU A 3 40.53 31.54 48.22
CA GLU A 3 40.28 31.20 46.83
C GLU A 3 39.61 29.82 46.80
N GLU A 4 38.36 29.75 46.36
CA GLU A 4 37.66 28.51 46.09
C GLU A 4 37.68 28.26 44.57
N ALA A 5 38.56 27.35 44.15
CA ALA A 5 38.86 27.05 42.77
C ALA A 5 37.69 26.32 42.08
N LEU A 6 37.17 26.94 41.02
CA LEU A 6 36.16 26.39 40.12
C LEU A 6 36.75 25.25 39.28
N LYS A 7 36.25 24.03 39.47
CA LYS A 7 36.63 22.83 38.70
C LYS A 7 35.73 22.72 37.45
N PRO A 8 36.27 22.56 36.22
CA PRO A 8 35.44 22.54 35.02
C PRO A 8 34.77 21.17 34.83
N THR A 9 33.46 21.21 34.64
CA THR A 9 32.58 20.06 34.33
C THR A 9 32.77 19.63 32.88
N ALA A 10 33.10 18.35 32.67
CA ALA A 10 33.22 17.74 31.34
C ALA A 10 31.85 17.60 30.63
N PRO A 11 31.77 17.73 29.30
CA PRO A 11 30.53 17.53 28.55
C PRO A 11 30.18 16.04 28.37
N PRO A 12 28.88 15.68 28.30
CA PRO A 12 28.45 14.30 28.12
C PRO A 12 28.68 13.82 26.68
N LYS A 13 29.43 12.73 26.56
CA LYS A 13 29.71 12.00 25.32
C LYS A 13 28.53 11.10 24.96
N GLY A 14 27.49 11.70 24.38
CA GLY A 14 26.29 10.99 23.89
C GLY A 14 26.43 10.63 22.42
N THR A 15 27.16 9.56 22.10
CA THR A 15 27.19 8.98 20.75
C THR A 15 25.83 8.37 20.46
N ALA A 16 25.03 9.01 19.61
CA ALA A 16 23.79 8.42 19.12
C ALA A 16 24.11 7.10 18.38
N PRO A 17 23.41 5.99 18.68
CA PRO A 17 23.63 4.74 17.96
C PRO A 17 23.29 4.93 16.48
N PRO A 18 24.07 4.31 15.56
CA PRO A 18 23.81 4.39 14.13
C PRO A 18 22.41 3.83 13.84
N VAL A 19 21.60 4.66 13.18
CA VAL A 19 20.29 4.24 12.64
C VAL A 19 20.55 3.06 11.69
N PRO A 20 19.97 1.87 11.95
CA PRO A 20 20.15 0.74 11.05
C PRO A 20 19.61 1.12 9.66
N PRO A 21 20.32 0.79 8.58
CA PRO A 21 19.81 1.02 7.24
C PRO A 21 18.46 0.31 7.08
N ALA A 22 17.50 0.99 6.44
CA ALA A 22 16.21 0.42 6.13
C ALA A 22 16.41 -0.94 5.44
N PRO A 23 15.63 -1.98 5.80
CA PRO A 23 15.80 -3.29 5.19
C PRO A 23 15.60 -3.15 3.68
N GLU A 24 16.68 -3.30 2.92
CA GLU A 24 16.61 -3.55 1.49
C GLU A 24 15.69 -4.74 1.31
N VAL A 25 14.54 -4.49 0.68
CA VAL A 25 13.63 -5.54 0.23
C VAL A 25 14.37 -6.26 -0.91
N ARG A 26 15.29 -7.16 -0.54
CA ARG A 26 15.89 -8.11 -1.46
C ARG A 26 14.76 -9.01 -1.94
N ALA A 27 14.22 -8.68 -3.11
CA ALA A 27 13.37 -9.58 -3.86
C ALA A 27 14.08 -10.94 -3.91
N SER A 28 13.47 -11.95 -3.27
CA SER A 28 14.03 -13.29 -3.24
C SER A 28 14.10 -13.80 -4.67
N ARG A 29 15.30 -13.72 -5.27
CA ARG A 29 15.59 -14.34 -6.56
C ARG A 29 15.55 -15.84 -6.31
N ILE A 30 14.53 -16.51 -6.83
CA ILE A 30 14.47 -17.97 -6.85
C ILE A 30 15.26 -18.37 -8.10
N PRO A 31 16.52 -18.85 -7.98
CA PRO A 31 17.30 -19.19 -9.16
C PRO A 31 16.70 -20.43 -9.82
N PHE A 32 16.35 -20.33 -11.11
CA PHE A 32 16.02 -21.51 -11.91
C PHE A 32 17.30 -22.09 -12.49
N PRO A 33 17.44 -23.44 -12.52
CA PRO A 33 18.58 -24.09 -13.16
C PRO A 33 18.45 -23.95 -14.67
N VAL A 34 18.98 -22.85 -15.22
CA VAL A 34 19.09 -22.58 -16.65
C VAL A 34 20.57 -22.47 -16.98
N SER A 35 21.03 -23.17 -18.04
CA SER A 35 22.43 -23.18 -18.43
C SER A 35 22.94 -21.77 -18.76
N ALA A 36 24.21 -21.50 -18.44
CA ALA A 36 24.83 -20.19 -18.63
C ALA A 36 24.82 -19.76 -20.12
N ASP A 37 24.91 -20.72 -21.02
CA ASP A 37 24.86 -20.49 -22.47
C ASP A 37 23.48 -19.99 -22.90
N LEU A 38 22.41 -20.51 -22.30
CA LEU A 38 21.04 -20.11 -22.60
C LEU A 38 20.71 -18.73 -22.02
N ARG A 39 21.29 -18.40 -20.85
CA ARG A 39 21.27 -17.03 -20.29
C ARG A 39 21.94 -16.02 -21.22
N ARG A 40 23.09 -16.37 -21.81
CA ARG A 40 23.78 -15.54 -22.81
C ARG A 40 22.99 -15.42 -24.11
N GLN A 41 22.43 -16.53 -24.59
CA GLN A 41 21.67 -16.57 -25.85
C GLN A 41 20.35 -15.80 -25.79
N LEU A 42 19.71 -15.76 -24.62
CA LEU A 42 18.47 -14.99 -24.41
C LEU A 42 18.72 -13.54 -23.96
N GLU A 43 19.97 -13.05 -24.03
CA GLU A 43 20.33 -11.63 -23.85
C GLU A 43 19.72 -10.98 -22.58
N GLY A 44 19.69 -11.71 -21.46
CA GLY A 44 19.11 -11.22 -20.20
C GLY A 44 17.58 -11.34 -20.09
N GLY A 45 16.88 -11.84 -21.11
CA GLY A 45 15.44 -12.09 -21.07
C GLY A 45 15.02 -13.07 -19.97
N ILE A 46 15.84 -14.09 -19.68
CA ILE A 46 15.59 -15.01 -18.55
C ILE A 46 15.60 -14.28 -17.21
N GLU A 47 16.49 -13.31 -17.04
CA GLU A 47 16.64 -12.59 -15.77
C GLU A 47 15.41 -11.70 -15.53
N VAL A 48 14.87 -11.09 -16.60
CA VAL A 48 13.59 -10.37 -16.57
C VAL A 48 12.46 -11.31 -16.16
N LEU A 49 12.39 -12.51 -16.74
CA LEU A 49 11.37 -13.51 -16.43
C LEU A 49 11.48 -14.05 -14.99
N GLU A 50 12.68 -14.37 -14.51
CA GLU A 50 12.93 -14.80 -13.12
C GLU A 50 12.53 -13.72 -12.11
N ALA A 51 12.89 -12.46 -12.37
CA ALA A 51 12.51 -11.33 -11.53
C ALA A 51 10.98 -11.10 -11.55
N ALA A 52 10.36 -11.21 -12.72
CA ALA A 52 8.92 -11.08 -12.89
C ALA A 52 8.16 -12.16 -12.11
N LEU A 53 8.62 -13.42 -12.14
CA LEU A 53 7.98 -14.51 -11.43
C LEU A 53 7.85 -14.23 -9.92
N GLY A 54 8.94 -13.78 -9.29
CA GLY A 54 8.94 -13.44 -7.87
C GLY A 54 7.96 -12.31 -7.55
N ARG A 55 7.94 -11.25 -8.36
CA ARG A 55 7.05 -10.10 -8.16
C ARG A 55 5.58 -10.46 -8.38
N TYR A 56 5.26 -11.22 -9.43
CA TYR A 56 3.89 -11.70 -9.68
C TYR A 56 3.39 -12.61 -8.56
N ALA A 57 4.23 -13.51 -8.04
CA ALA A 57 3.83 -14.38 -6.92
C ALA A 57 3.52 -13.56 -5.64
N LEU A 58 4.30 -12.50 -5.38
CA LEU A 58 4.04 -11.60 -4.26
C LEU A 58 2.73 -10.81 -4.44
N LEU A 59 2.47 -10.30 -5.65
CA LEU A 59 1.22 -9.62 -5.99
C LEU A 59 0.02 -10.56 -5.88
N GLU A 60 0.13 -11.80 -6.37
CA GLU A 60 -0.94 -12.79 -6.31
C GLU A 60 -1.27 -13.10 -4.85
N LYS A 61 -0.24 -13.30 -4.02
CA LYS A 61 -0.40 -13.54 -2.58
C LYS A 61 -1.09 -12.36 -1.88
N ALA A 62 -0.78 -11.12 -2.27
CA ALA A 62 -1.43 -9.93 -1.71
C ALA A 62 -2.90 -9.84 -2.14
N LEU A 63 -3.19 -9.99 -3.44
CA LEU A 63 -4.55 -9.89 -4.00
C LEU A 63 -5.52 -10.97 -3.51
N ARG A 64 -5.01 -12.17 -3.20
CA ARG A 64 -5.81 -13.28 -2.65
C ARG A 64 -6.31 -13.04 -1.23
N ARG A 65 -5.67 -12.16 -0.46
CA ARG A 65 -6.06 -11.90 0.94
C ARG A 65 -7.31 -11.02 1.00
N ARG A 66 -8.08 -11.12 2.09
CA ARG A 66 -9.23 -10.21 2.32
C ARG A 66 -8.79 -8.75 2.48
N GLN A 67 -7.60 -8.51 3.03
CA GLN A 67 -7.03 -7.18 3.27
C GLN A 67 -6.09 -6.73 2.13
N TRP A 68 -6.42 -7.09 0.89
CA TRP A 68 -5.54 -6.90 -0.27
C TRP A 68 -5.18 -5.42 -0.50
N GLU A 69 -6.11 -4.49 -0.29
CA GLU A 69 -5.89 -3.04 -0.47
C GLU A 69 -4.75 -2.54 0.42
N HIS A 70 -4.81 -2.86 1.70
CA HIS A 70 -3.78 -2.48 2.67
C HIS A 70 -2.42 -3.12 2.33
N LEU A 71 -2.41 -4.40 1.94
CA LEU A 71 -1.18 -5.11 1.58
C LEU A 71 -0.53 -4.54 0.32
N LEU A 72 -1.32 -4.14 -0.68
CA LEU A 72 -0.82 -3.52 -1.90
C LEU A 72 -0.41 -2.07 -1.69
N GLN A 73 -1.12 -1.30 -0.87
CA GLN A 73 -0.71 0.07 -0.54
C GLN A 73 0.63 0.11 0.20
N ALA A 74 0.83 -0.79 1.16
CA ALA A 74 2.13 -0.99 1.81
C ALA A 74 3.25 -1.37 0.83
N ARG A 75 2.89 -1.82 -0.39
CA ARG A 75 3.78 -2.32 -1.43
C ARG A 75 3.52 -1.68 -2.79
N LEU A 76 3.16 -0.38 -2.80
CA LEU A 76 2.89 0.36 -4.04
C LEU A 76 4.12 0.41 -4.97
N ALA A 77 5.33 0.50 -4.41
CA ALA A 77 6.56 0.50 -5.20
C ALA A 77 6.74 -0.79 -6.03
N PRO A 78 6.64 -2.00 -5.43
CA PRO A 78 6.61 -3.24 -6.20
C PRO A 78 5.50 -3.32 -7.27
N LEU A 79 4.31 -2.80 -6.98
CA LEU A 79 3.22 -2.77 -7.97
C LEU A 79 3.59 -1.88 -9.16
N ARG A 80 4.12 -0.68 -8.92
CA ARG A 80 4.60 0.25 -9.95
C ARG A 80 5.70 -0.34 -10.81
N GLU A 81 6.67 -1.02 -10.19
CA GLU A 81 7.72 -1.71 -10.91
C GLU A 81 7.14 -2.77 -11.85
N VAL A 82 6.17 -3.56 -11.37
CA VAL A 82 5.52 -4.56 -12.21
C VAL A 82 4.73 -3.93 -13.35
N VAL A 83 3.95 -2.87 -13.09
CA VAL A 83 3.21 -2.14 -14.14
C VAL A 83 4.17 -1.60 -15.20
N ARG A 84 5.32 -1.04 -14.77
CA ARG A 84 6.34 -0.50 -15.66
C ARG A 84 7.03 -1.59 -16.48
N ASP A 85 7.34 -2.73 -15.87
CA ASP A 85 8.11 -3.81 -16.49
C ASP A 85 7.24 -4.79 -17.30
N GLU A 86 5.91 -4.72 -17.17
CA GLU A 86 4.95 -5.59 -17.87
C GLU A 86 5.17 -5.65 -19.39
N PRO A 87 5.41 -4.55 -20.13
CA PRO A 87 5.67 -4.62 -21.57
C PRO A 87 6.94 -5.41 -21.90
N ALA A 88 8.00 -5.23 -21.11
CA ALA A 88 9.26 -5.95 -21.28
C ALA A 88 9.11 -7.45 -21.00
N ILE A 89 8.26 -7.81 -20.01
CA ILE A 89 7.95 -9.21 -19.68
C ILE A 89 7.19 -9.87 -20.83
N VAL A 90 6.18 -9.19 -21.39
CA VAL A 90 5.40 -9.68 -22.54
C VAL A 90 6.28 -9.86 -23.76
N GLU A 91 7.16 -8.90 -24.03
CA GLU A 91 8.13 -8.99 -25.12
C GLU A 91 9.09 -10.16 -24.94
N ALA A 92 9.66 -10.35 -23.74
CA ALA A 92 10.54 -11.47 -23.43
C ALA A 92 9.85 -12.82 -23.63
N LEU A 93 8.58 -12.97 -23.20
CA LEU A 93 7.79 -14.18 -23.45
C LEU A 93 7.55 -14.42 -24.94
N THR A 94 7.31 -13.35 -25.70
CA THR A 94 7.02 -13.42 -27.14
C THR A 94 8.26 -13.85 -27.92
N ARG A 95 9.42 -13.24 -27.64
CA ARG A 95 10.70 -13.62 -28.22
C ARG A 95 11.06 -15.08 -27.92
N LEU A 96 10.85 -15.52 -26.66
CA LEU A 96 11.07 -16.92 -26.27
C LEU A 96 10.15 -17.88 -27.03
N HIS A 97 8.88 -17.52 -27.21
CA HIS A 97 7.93 -18.34 -27.97
C HIS A 97 8.29 -18.41 -29.46
N GLN A 98 8.67 -17.28 -30.07
CA GLN A 98 9.11 -17.23 -31.47
C GLN A 98 10.34 -18.11 -31.70
N ARG A 99 11.34 -18.05 -30.81
CA ARG A 99 12.53 -18.92 -30.92
C ARG A 99 12.17 -20.39 -30.81
N LEU A 100 11.27 -20.75 -29.90
CA LEU A 100 10.81 -22.12 -29.78
C LEU A 100 10.14 -22.65 -31.07
N GLN A 101 9.47 -21.78 -31.84
CA GLN A 101 8.91 -22.17 -33.14
C GLN A 101 9.99 -22.38 -34.20
N VAL A 102 11.09 -21.63 -34.17
CA VAL A 102 12.17 -21.70 -35.16
C VAL A 102 13.15 -22.85 -34.87
N GLU A 103 13.57 -23.00 -33.61
CA GLU A 103 14.63 -23.93 -33.20
C GLU A 103 14.08 -25.30 -32.76
N GLY A 104 12.77 -25.40 -32.55
CA GLY A 104 12.14 -26.60 -31.99
C GLY A 104 12.44 -26.80 -30.50
N ALA A 105 11.79 -27.79 -29.89
CA ALA A 105 11.97 -28.11 -28.46
C ALA A 105 13.31 -28.83 -28.23
N SER A 106 14.40 -28.07 -28.20
CA SER A 106 15.72 -28.58 -27.80
C SER A 106 15.76 -28.81 -26.27
N GLU A 107 16.47 -29.85 -25.81
CA GLU A 107 16.55 -30.23 -24.39
C GLU A 107 17.01 -29.09 -23.46
N GLY A 108 17.84 -28.17 -23.97
CA GLY A 108 18.27 -26.99 -23.21
C GLY A 108 17.14 -25.98 -22.94
N LEU A 109 16.14 -25.89 -23.82
CA LEU A 109 15.08 -24.86 -23.77
C LEU A 109 13.91 -25.22 -22.84
N GLU A 110 13.76 -26.50 -22.48
CA GLU A 110 12.75 -27.02 -21.54
C GLU A 110 12.59 -26.19 -20.25
N PRO A 111 13.65 -25.86 -19.48
CA PRO A 111 13.53 -25.08 -18.25
C PRO A 111 13.04 -23.64 -18.49
N ALA A 112 13.46 -23.01 -19.59
CA ALA A 112 12.98 -21.67 -19.97
C ALA A 112 11.49 -21.71 -20.35
N LEU A 113 11.07 -22.79 -21.02
CA LEU A 113 9.68 -23.05 -21.38
C LEU A 113 8.82 -23.28 -20.12
N GLU A 114 9.31 -24.03 -19.15
CA GLU A 114 8.62 -24.23 -17.87
C GLU A 114 8.43 -22.91 -17.12
N LEU A 115 9.48 -22.06 -17.08
CA LEU A 115 9.42 -20.72 -16.49
C LEU A 115 8.36 -19.85 -17.20
N ALA A 116 8.36 -19.84 -18.54
CA ALA A 116 7.39 -19.12 -19.35
C ALA A 116 5.94 -19.59 -19.09
N ARG A 117 5.72 -20.90 -19.00
CA ARG A 117 4.41 -21.48 -18.64
C ARG A 117 3.97 -21.04 -17.24
N LYS A 118 4.87 -21.04 -16.26
CA LYS A 118 4.58 -20.57 -14.89
C LYS A 118 4.19 -19.10 -14.87
N ILE A 119 4.95 -18.25 -15.56
CA ILE A 119 4.66 -16.81 -15.65
C ILE A 119 3.31 -16.59 -16.33
N LYS A 120 3.04 -17.24 -17.47
CA LYS A 120 1.75 -17.14 -18.16
C LYS A 120 0.57 -17.52 -17.25
N ARG A 121 0.70 -18.62 -16.48
CA ARG A 121 -0.33 -19.05 -15.51
C ARG A 121 -0.53 -18.02 -14.39
N LEU A 122 0.54 -17.47 -13.83
CA LEU A 122 0.45 -16.43 -12.80
C LEU A 122 -0.20 -15.16 -13.34
N ARG A 123 0.16 -14.78 -14.57
CA ARG A 123 -0.39 -13.63 -15.29
C ARG A 123 -1.91 -13.72 -15.43
N THR A 124 -2.42 -14.84 -15.95
CA THR A 124 -3.87 -15.08 -16.09
C THR A 124 -4.58 -15.08 -14.73
N ARG A 125 -3.96 -15.65 -13.68
CA ARG A 125 -4.56 -15.63 -12.33
C ARG A 125 -4.61 -14.22 -11.76
N LEU A 126 -3.54 -13.45 -11.92
CA LEU A 126 -3.49 -12.04 -11.51
C LEU A 126 -4.55 -11.24 -12.23
N GLU A 127 -4.70 -11.42 -13.53
CA GLU A 127 -5.71 -10.74 -14.34
C GLU A 127 -7.13 -10.99 -13.80
N VAL A 128 -7.49 -12.26 -13.58
CA VAL A 128 -8.78 -12.64 -12.97
C VAL A 128 -8.95 -12.05 -11.57
N LEU A 129 -7.89 -12.02 -10.76
CA LEU A 129 -7.96 -11.41 -9.43
C LEU A 129 -8.14 -9.88 -9.53
N THR A 130 -7.42 -9.21 -10.42
CA THR A 130 -7.54 -7.76 -10.61
C THR A 130 -8.92 -7.37 -11.11
N ASP A 131 -9.47 -8.10 -12.09
CA ASP A 131 -10.83 -7.87 -12.58
C ASP A 131 -11.87 -8.01 -11.47
N ARG A 132 -11.77 -9.09 -10.66
CA ARG A 132 -12.64 -9.31 -9.50
C ARG A 132 -12.52 -8.25 -8.40
N ARG A 133 -11.39 -7.53 -8.33
CA ARG A 133 -11.18 -6.47 -7.34
C ARG A 133 -11.58 -5.10 -7.84
N LEU A 134 -11.53 -4.90 -9.16
CA LEU A 134 -11.91 -3.65 -9.80
C LEU A 134 -13.40 -3.57 -10.11
N ASP A 135 -14.15 -4.68 -9.95
CA ASP A 135 -15.55 -4.83 -10.38
C ASP A 135 -15.75 -4.38 -11.84
N SER A 136 -14.70 -4.51 -12.66
CA SER A 136 -14.67 -4.07 -14.05
C SER A 136 -15.29 -5.15 -14.93
N GLY A 137 -16.63 -5.15 -15.02
CA GLY A 137 -17.40 -6.02 -15.91
C GLY A 137 -17.16 -5.77 -17.42
N ASP A 138 -16.46 -4.70 -17.78
CA ASP A 138 -16.37 -4.19 -19.17
C ASP A 138 -15.12 -4.61 -19.95
N SER A 139 -14.15 -5.31 -19.35
CA SER A 139 -12.83 -5.52 -19.97
C SER A 139 -12.73 -6.68 -20.97
N GLN A 140 -13.86 -7.19 -21.47
CA GLN A 140 -13.89 -8.45 -22.24
C GLN A 140 -13.29 -8.36 -23.66
N TRP A 141 -13.07 -7.15 -24.19
CA TRP A 141 -12.65 -6.92 -25.58
C TRP A 141 -11.15 -6.63 -25.78
N MET A 142 -10.32 -6.63 -24.72
CA MET A 142 -8.89 -6.32 -24.81
C MET A 142 -8.01 -7.56 -25.01
N THR A 143 -6.91 -7.41 -25.76
CA THR A 143 -5.89 -8.46 -25.98
C THR A 143 -5.19 -8.83 -24.65
N GLU A 144 -4.92 -10.12 -24.43
CA GLU A 144 -4.31 -10.67 -23.20
C GLU A 144 -3.06 -9.93 -22.72
N GLY A 145 -2.28 -9.33 -23.64
CA GLY A 145 -1.07 -8.54 -23.34
C GLY A 145 -1.36 -7.21 -22.64
N ILE A 146 -2.36 -6.48 -23.13
CA ILE A 146 -2.64 -5.10 -22.72
C ILE A 146 -3.51 -5.08 -21.46
N ARG A 147 -4.39 -6.08 -21.32
CA ARG A 147 -5.40 -6.15 -20.27
C ARG A 147 -4.81 -6.20 -18.86
N LEU A 148 -3.79 -7.02 -18.59
CA LEU A 148 -3.19 -7.06 -17.25
C LEU A 148 -2.46 -5.76 -16.91
N ALA A 149 -1.68 -5.19 -17.83
CA ALA A 149 -0.96 -3.94 -17.61
C ALA A 149 -1.93 -2.81 -17.24
N GLU A 150 -3.01 -2.69 -18.00
CA GLU A 150 -4.03 -1.69 -17.78
C GLU A 150 -4.82 -1.93 -16.49
N ASN A 151 -5.19 -3.18 -16.20
CA ASN A 151 -5.86 -3.52 -14.94
C ASN A 151 -4.97 -3.22 -13.73
N LEU A 152 -3.68 -3.55 -13.79
CA LEU A 152 -2.73 -3.21 -12.72
C LEU A 152 -2.54 -1.70 -12.59
N ALA A 153 -2.51 -0.96 -13.71
CA ALA A 153 -2.45 0.50 -13.69
C ALA A 153 -3.74 1.13 -13.11
N ARG A 154 -4.93 0.62 -13.47
CA ARG A 154 -6.22 1.03 -12.88
C ARG A 154 -6.27 0.70 -11.40
N LEU A 155 -5.77 -0.47 -11.00
CA LEU A 155 -5.66 -0.86 -9.61
C LEU A 155 -4.71 0.06 -8.85
N GLU A 156 -3.55 0.40 -9.43
CA GLU A 156 -2.65 1.40 -8.86
C GLU A 156 -3.34 2.76 -8.70
N GLN A 157 -4.05 3.24 -9.73
CA GLN A 157 -4.81 4.50 -9.70
C GLN A 157 -5.91 4.51 -8.63
N ASN A 158 -6.60 3.38 -8.44
CA ASN A 158 -7.63 3.24 -7.41
C ASN A 158 -7.04 3.20 -5.99
N LEU A 159 -5.83 2.65 -5.84
CA LEU A 159 -5.09 2.64 -4.58
C LEU A 159 -4.41 3.99 -4.29
N LEU A 160 -4.09 4.76 -5.32
CA LEU A 160 -3.59 6.12 -5.22
C LEU A 160 -4.71 7.08 -4.79
N PRO A 161 -4.38 8.15 -4.07
CA PRO A 161 -5.33 9.20 -3.78
C PRO A 161 -5.87 9.79 -5.09
N PRO A 162 -7.19 10.01 -5.19
CA PRO A 162 -7.76 10.68 -6.35
C PRO A 162 -7.11 12.06 -6.51
N ALA A 163 -6.67 12.36 -7.72
CA ALA A 163 -6.14 13.66 -8.15
C ALA A 163 -4.78 14.12 -7.60
N VAL A 164 -3.94 13.27 -7.00
CA VAL A 164 -2.52 13.62 -6.87
C VAL A 164 -1.91 13.55 -8.27
N SER A 165 -1.77 14.71 -8.92
CA SER A 165 -1.03 14.86 -10.17
C SER A 165 0.30 14.12 -10.04
N SER A 166 0.79 13.48 -11.10
CA SER A 166 2.07 12.74 -11.10
C SER A 166 3.24 13.55 -10.55
N GLU A 167 3.13 14.88 -10.50
CA GLU A 167 4.09 15.82 -9.93
C GLU A 167 4.01 16.00 -8.40
N GLU A 168 2.87 15.70 -7.77
CA GLU A 168 2.70 15.85 -6.33
C GLU A 168 3.28 14.64 -5.57
N LYS A 169 4.49 14.83 -5.03
CA LYS A 169 5.12 13.84 -4.16
C LYS A 169 4.30 13.63 -2.88
N VAL A 170 3.80 12.42 -2.64
CA VAL A 170 3.18 12.05 -1.37
C VAL A 170 4.26 12.04 -0.28
N LEU A 171 4.10 12.90 0.73
CA LEU A 171 5.05 13.03 1.84
C LEU A 171 4.82 11.96 2.91
N HIS A 172 3.55 11.72 3.22
CA HIS A 172 3.14 10.72 4.19
C HIS A 172 1.77 10.20 3.83
N TRP A 173 1.52 8.95 4.15
CA TRP A 173 0.22 8.32 4.01
C TRP A 173 0.03 7.40 5.20
N GLY A 174 -1.22 7.15 5.55
CA GLY A 174 -1.60 6.21 6.58
C GLY A 174 -3.05 5.84 6.45
N GLY A 175 -3.41 4.76 7.14
CA GLY A 175 -4.73 4.15 7.02
C GLY A 175 -5.29 3.74 8.36
N TYR A 176 -6.47 3.16 8.27
CA TYR A 176 -7.13 2.52 9.39
C TYR A 176 -6.39 1.25 9.82
N LEU A 177 -6.00 1.21 11.09
CA LEU A 177 -5.70 -0.04 11.79
C LEU A 177 -6.99 -0.83 11.93
N ARG A 178 -7.14 -1.89 11.15
CA ARG A 178 -8.08 -2.96 11.50
C ARG A 178 -7.53 -3.66 12.74
N ASP A 179 -7.75 -3.04 13.90
CA ASP A 179 -7.19 -3.46 15.17
C ASP A 179 -7.65 -4.91 15.45
N ALA A 180 -6.74 -5.80 15.84
CA ALA A 180 -7.04 -7.21 16.14
C ALA A 180 -8.16 -7.36 17.20
N LYS A 181 -8.42 -6.28 17.95
CA LYS A 181 -9.54 -6.15 18.89
C LYS A 181 -10.90 -6.37 18.26
N LEU A 182 -11.09 -6.11 16.95
CA LEU A 182 -12.38 -6.36 16.30
C LEU A 182 -12.70 -7.87 16.19
N GLU A 183 -11.68 -8.71 16.01
CA GLU A 183 -11.87 -10.17 16.03
C GLU A 183 -12.14 -10.66 17.45
N ALA A 184 -11.41 -10.15 18.44
CA ALA A 184 -11.66 -10.45 19.85
C ALA A 184 -13.07 -10.02 20.29
N LEU A 185 -13.56 -8.86 19.81
CA LEU A 185 -14.91 -8.36 20.08
C LEU A 185 -15.98 -9.26 19.44
N ALA A 186 -15.75 -9.72 18.21
CA ALA A 186 -16.66 -10.64 17.53
C ALA A 186 -16.74 -12.00 18.26
N VAL A 187 -15.62 -12.52 18.76
CA VAL A 187 -15.58 -13.74 19.58
C VAL A 187 -16.33 -13.54 20.90
N LEU A 188 -16.08 -12.42 21.59
CA LEU A 188 -16.80 -12.07 22.82
C LEU A 188 -18.32 -11.99 22.60
N LEU A 189 -18.74 -11.41 21.49
CA LEU A 189 -20.14 -11.34 21.10
C LEU A 189 -20.76 -12.70 20.84
N ALA A 190 -20.04 -13.60 20.16
CA ALA A 190 -20.50 -14.95 19.97
C ALA A 190 -20.68 -15.69 21.31
N ILE A 191 -19.77 -15.50 22.28
CA ILE A 191 -19.88 -16.10 23.62
C ILE A 191 -21.10 -15.57 24.38
N VAL A 192 -21.33 -14.25 24.34
CA VAL A 192 -22.50 -13.61 24.97
C VAL A 192 -23.81 -14.11 24.32
N TRP A 193 -23.82 -14.29 22.99
CA TRP A 193 -24.96 -14.84 22.26
C TRP A 193 -25.31 -16.26 22.71
N LEU A 194 -24.32 -17.16 22.81
CA LEU A 194 -24.53 -18.54 23.28
C LEU A 194 -25.05 -18.60 24.72
N SER A 195 -24.77 -17.58 25.52
CA SER A 195 -25.08 -17.56 26.96
C SER A 195 -26.38 -16.84 27.31
N SER A 196 -27.04 -16.17 26.36
CA SER A 196 -28.23 -15.34 26.63
C SER A 196 -29.54 -16.15 26.44
N PRO A 197 -30.28 -16.49 27.51
CA PRO A 197 -31.47 -17.35 27.41
C PRO A 197 -32.73 -16.62 26.89
N SER A 198 -32.64 -15.30 26.65
CA SER A 198 -33.77 -14.44 26.31
C SER A 198 -33.58 -13.79 24.94
N GLY A 199 -34.69 -13.49 24.25
CA GLY A 199 -34.72 -12.84 22.93
C GLY A 199 -34.04 -11.45 22.87
N TRP A 200 -33.57 -10.93 24.01
CA TRP A 200 -32.73 -9.74 24.12
C TRP A 200 -31.31 -9.94 23.57
N GLY A 201 -30.89 -11.19 23.35
CA GLY A 201 -29.59 -11.50 22.74
C GLY A 201 -29.38 -10.82 21.38
N LEU A 202 -30.44 -10.65 20.59
CA LEU A 202 -30.36 -9.93 19.30
C LEU A 202 -30.04 -8.44 19.47
N LEU A 203 -30.64 -7.77 20.46
CA LEU A 203 -30.39 -6.35 20.71
C LEU A 203 -28.94 -6.11 21.16
N TRP A 204 -28.43 -6.99 22.03
CA TRP A 204 -27.03 -6.96 22.48
C TRP A 204 -26.03 -7.30 21.38
N MET A 205 -26.44 -8.04 20.35
CA MET A 205 -25.61 -8.29 19.16
C MET A 205 -25.59 -7.10 18.20
N LEU A 206 -26.73 -6.41 18.03
CA LEU A 206 -26.83 -5.28 17.12
C LEU A 206 -26.01 -4.08 17.58
N LEU A 207 -25.94 -3.79 18.88
CA LEU A 207 -25.24 -2.62 19.40
C LEU A 207 -23.73 -2.58 19.05
N PRO A 208 -22.95 -3.63 19.29
CA PRO A 208 -21.54 -3.65 18.93
C PRO A 208 -21.32 -3.98 17.45
N LEU A 209 -22.23 -4.68 16.77
CA LEU A 209 -22.17 -4.78 15.31
C LEU A 209 -22.35 -3.39 14.67
N PHE A 210 -23.26 -2.58 15.20
CA PHE A 210 -23.44 -1.19 14.78
C PHE A 210 -22.23 -0.34 15.13
N ALA A 211 -21.62 -0.52 16.32
CA ALA A 211 -20.38 0.16 16.66
C ALA A 211 -19.23 -0.23 15.72
N LEU A 212 -19.06 -1.52 15.41
CA LEU A 212 -18.09 -2.04 14.45
C LEU A 212 -18.30 -1.45 13.06
N LEU A 213 -19.55 -1.43 12.59
CA LEU A 213 -19.93 -0.88 11.29
C LEU A 213 -19.70 0.63 11.25
N SER A 214 -20.04 1.34 12.32
CA SER A 214 -19.78 2.78 12.48
C SER A 214 -18.29 3.08 12.46
N GLN A 215 -17.46 2.32 13.19
CA GLN A 215 -16.00 2.45 13.14
C GLN A 215 -15.48 2.20 11.72
N TYR A 216 -15.98 1.17 11.05
CA TYR A 216 -15.61 0.85 9.68
C TYR A 216 -15.99 1.97 8.69
N LEU A 217 -17.18 2.57 8.82
CA LEU A 217 -17.64 3.66 7.97
C LEU A 217 -16.95 5.00 8.27
N SER A 218 -16.56 5.24 9.53
CA SER A 218 -15.78 6.41 9.95
C SER A 218 -14.29 6.27 9.65
N SER A 219 -13.80 5.04 9.46
CA SER A 219 -12.42 4.77 9.08
C SER A 219 -12.12 5.31 7.68
N GLY A 220 -10.84 5.52 7.39
CA GLY A 220 -10.43 5.99 6.09
C GLY A 220 -8.93 6.03 5.90
N TRP A 221 -8.55 6.55 4.75
CA TRP A 221 -7.17 6.72 4.33
C TRP A 221 -6.85 8.20 4.25
N PHE A 222 -5.65 8.58 4.66
CA PHE A 222 -5.16 9.94 4.46
C PHE A 222 -3.88 9.93 3.63
N TRP A 223 -3.73 10.98 2.82
CA TRP A 223 -2.50 11.29 2.09
C TRP A 223 -2.13 12.74 2.34
N LEU A 224 -0.91 12.93 2.82
CA LEU A 224 -0.32 14.24 3.04
C LEU A 224 0.60 14.55 1.86
N THR A 225 0.26 15.58 1.11
CA THR A 225 1.11 16.17 0.05
C THR A 225 1.63 17.53 0.52
N PRO A 226 2.63 18.12 -0.15
CA PRO A 226 3.13 19.46 0.20
C PRO A 226 2.07 20.57 0.10
N ARG A 227 0.97 20.33 -0.62
CA ARG A 227 -0.07 21.34 -0.89
C ARG A 227 -1.37 21.08 -0.14
N ARG A 228 -1.72 19.83 0.12
CA ARG A 228 -3.01 19.42 0.70
C ARG A 228 -2.94 18.10 1.47
N LEU A 229 -3.83 17.97 2.43
CA LEU A 229 -4.20 16.71 3.08
C LEU A 229 -5.44 16.17 2.38
N VAL A 230 -5.37 14.97 1.82
CA VAL A 230 -6.51 14.27 1.23
C VAL A 230 -6.98 13.21 2.22
N TRP A 231 -8.26 13.21 2.58
CA TRP A 231 -8.89 12.20 3.42
C TRP A 231 -9.97 11.46 2.63
N LYS A 232 -9.88 10.14 2.52
CA LYS A 232 -10.89 9.29 1.87
C LYS A 232 -11.51 8.39 2.94
N PRO A 233 -12.66 8.78 3.51
CA PRO A 233 -13.43 7.88 4.38
C PRO A 233 -13.95 6.68 3.57
N THR A 234 -14.07 5.54 4.23
CA THR A 234 -14.60 4.32 3.63
C THR A 234 -16.04 4.55 3.14
N GLY A 235 -16.28 4.33 1.84
CA GLY A 235 -17.59 4.52 1.23
C GLY A 235 -18.02 5.97 0.99
N ARG A 236 -17.14 6.96 1.19
CA ARG A 236 -17.43 8.38 0.94
C ARG A 236 -16.49 8.99 -0.10
N LYS A 237 -16.91 10.12 -0.68
CA LYS A 237 -16.05 10.89 -1.58
C LYS A 237 -14.81 11.43 -0.84
N PRO A 238 -13.65 11.48 -1.51
CA PRO A 238 -12.43 12.06 -0.95
C PRO A 238 -12.64 13.54 -0.62
N ILE A 239 -12.11 13.96 0.54
CA ILE A 239 -12.11 15.34 1.03
C ILE A 239 -10.70 15.88 0.82
N HIS A 240 -10.58 16.94 0.02
CA HIS A 240 -9.31 17.62 -0.22
C HIS A 240 -9.22 18.84 0.69
N LEU A 241 -8.23 18.85 1.58
CA LEU A 241 -8.00 19.91 2.55
C LEU A 241 -6.68 20.62 2.23
N PRO A 242 -6.71 21.81 1.61
CA PRO A 242 -5.49 22.56 1.33
C PRO A 242 -4.74 22.91 2.62
N LEU A 243 -3.42 22.76 2.64
CA LEU A 243 -2.63 23.03 3.86
C LEU A 243 -2.66 24.52 4.25
N HIS A 244 -2.82 25.42 3.29
CA HIS A 244 -2.98 26.85 3.54
C HIS A 244 -4.31 27.17 4.26
N ALA A 245 -5.34 26.33 4.08
CA ALA A 245 -6.64 26.50 4.71
C ALA A 245 -6.65 26.02 6.17
N ILE A 246 -5.62 25.32 6.63
CA ILE A 246 -5.46 24.90 8.03
C ILE A 246 -4.72 26.02 8.77
N PRO A 247 -5.20 26.57 9.90
CA PRO A 247 -4.51 27.62 10.66
C PRO A 247 -3.16 27.18 11.26
N ALA A 248 -2.19 28.11 11.38
CA ALA A 248 -0.83 27.84 11.89
C ALA A 248 -0.82 27.44 13.35
N ARG A 249 -1.66 28.11 14.13
CA ARG A 249 -1.84 27.84 15.53
C ARG A 249 -3.20 27.19 15.73
N LYS A 250 -3.25 26.07 16.44
CA LYS A 250 -4.48 25.33 16.80
C LYS A 250 -5.27 24.73 15.62
N GLY A 251 -4.76 24.79 14.39
CA GLY A 251 -5.42 24.21 13.22
C GLY A 251 -5.47 22.68 13.23
N VAL A 252 -4.55 22.03 13.93
CA VAL A 252 -4.53 20.57 14.07
C VAL A 252 -4.38 20.22 15.56
N GLN A 253 -5.24 19.33 16.05
CA GLN A 253 -5.23 18.88 17.44
C GLN A 253 -5.34 17.35 17.48
N LEU A 254 -4.47 16.72 18.25
CA LEU A 254 -4.59 15.31 18.58
C LEU A 254 -5.66 15.17 19.68
N LEU A 255 -6.76 14.48 19.39
CA LEU A 255 -7.81 14.21 20.38
C LEU A 255 -7.55 12.90 21.12
N SER A 256 -7.07 11.90 20.41
CA SER A 256 -6.70 10.59 20.94
C SER A 256 -5.54 10.01 20.11
N PRO A 257 -4.91 8.90 20.53
CA PRO A 257 -3.84 8.24 19.76
C PRO A 257 -4.25 7.84 18.33
N THR A 258 -5.55 7.81 18.05
CA THR A 258 -6.12 7.44 16.74
C THR A 258 -7.02 8.51 16.15
N GLN A 259 -7.19 9.68 16.78
CA GLN A 259 -8.12 10.71 16.31
C GLN A 259 -7.46 12.08 16.21
N VAL A 260 -7.58 12.70 15.05
CA VAL A 260 -7.07 14.04 14.76
C VAL A 260 -8.21 14.97 14.39
N ARG A 261 -8.30 16.12 15.05
CA ARG A 261 -9.20 17.20 14.66
C ARG A 261 -8.43 18.23 13.85
N VAL A 262 -8.89 18.47 12.63
CA VAL A 262 -8.39 19.54 11.77
C VAL A 262 -9.45 20.63 11.66
N SER A 263 -9.08 21.83 12.06
CA SER A 263 -9.90 23.03 11.91
C SER A 263 -9.40 23.81 10.69
N VAL A 264 -10.32 24.32 9.90
CA VAL A 264 -10.05 25.15 8.72
C VAL A 264 -10.28 26.61 9.09
N VAL A 265 -9.63 27.54 8.40
CA VAL A 265 -9.77 29.00 8.57
C VAL A 265 -11.25 29.42 8.47
N ASP A 266 -12.03 28.78 7.60
CA ASP A 266 -13.48 29.01 7.43
C ASP A 266 -14.34 28.54 8.64
N GLY A 267 -13.73 28.11 9.75
CA GLY A 267 -14.42 27.60 10.94
C GLY A 267 -14.90 26.14 10.84
N ARG A 268 -14.88 25.54 9.65
CA ARG A 268 -15.20 24.12 9.45
C ARG A 268 -14.22 23.22 10.21
N ARG A 269 -14.74 22.16 10.82
CA ARG A 269 -13.95 21.18 11.59
C ARG A 269 -14.13 19.80 10.98
N PHE A 270 -13.02 19.16 10.70
CA PHE A 270 -12.95 17.78 10.22
C PHE A 270 -12.36 16.93 11.32
N GLN A 271 -13.08 15.87 11.69
CA GLN A 271 -12.56 14.85 12.59
C GLN A 271 -12.13 13.68 11.73
N LEU A 272 -10.83 13.40 11.78
CA LEU A 272 -10.23 12.25 11.15
C LEU A 272 -10.13 11.18 12.23
N GLU A 273 -10.94 10.15 12.12
CA GLU A 273 -11.07 9.10 13.12
C GLU A 273 -10.29 7.86 12.70
N PHE A 274 -9.79 7.14 13.71
CA PHE A 274 -9.10 5.87 13.57
C PHE A 274 -7.86 5.88 12.64
N ILE A 275 -7.09 6.97 12.69
CA ILE A 275 -5.83 7.10 11.96
C ILE A 275 -4.70 6.38 12.69
N GLU A 276 -4.05 5.42 12.02
CA GLU A 276 -2.76 4.92 12.47
C GLU A 276 -1.68 6.01 12.38
N GLY A 277 -0.94 6.21 13.48
CA GLY A 277 0.10 7.24 13.52
C GLY A 277 -0.45 8.67 13.58
N ALA A 278 -1.64 8.87 14.13
CA ALA A 278 -2.26 10.19 14.32
C ALA A 278 -1.27 11.23 14.90
N ALA A 279 -0.51 10.87 15.93
CA ALA A 279 0.51 11.74 16.52
C ALA A 279 1.56 12.18 15.49
N ARG A 280 2.06 11.25 14.67
CA ARG A 280 3.03 11.54 13.60
C ARG A 280 2.43 12.46 12.53
N LEU A 281 1.18 12.24 12.15
CA LEU A 281 0.46 13.12 11.22
C LEU A 281 0.38 14.55 11.76
N VAL A 282 0.04 14.73 13.05
CA VAL A 282 0.01 16.05 13.69
C VAL A 282 1.40 16.69 13.69
N THR A 283 2.44 15.94 14.02
CA THR A 283 3.82 16.44 13.97
C THR A 283 4.20 16.90 12.56
N LEU A 284 3.88 16.11 11.53
CA LEU A 284 4.17 16.46 10.13
C LEU A 284 3.38 17.70 9.67
N LEU A 285 2.10 17.80 9.99
CA LEU A 285 1.27 18.95 9.64
C LEU A 285 1.74 20.25 10.32
N ASN A 286 2.33 20.15 11.51
CA ASN A 286 2.92 21.30 12.20
C ASN A 286 4.31 21.68 11.67
N GLN A 287 5.04 20.74 11.07
CA GLN A 287 6.38 20.97 10.50
C GLN A 287 6.36 21.47 9.06
N LEU A 288 5.29 21.19 8.29
CA LEU A 288 5.27 21.54 6.88
C LEU A 288 5.17 23.06 6.67
N PRO A 289 6.04 23.64 5.81
CA PRO A 289 5.93 25.05 5.44
C PRO A 289 4.59 25.26 4.72
N ARG A 290 3.83 26.24 5.19
CA ARG A 290 2.56 26.59 4.55
C ARG A 290 2.88 27.44 3.33
N PRO A 291 2.48 27.02 2.11
CA PRO A 291 2.56 27.91 0.97
C PRO A 291 1.74 29.16 1.31
N SER A 292 2.37 30.32 1.26
CA SER A 292 1.65 31.60 1.27
C SER A 292 0.61 31.53 0.17
N GLY A 293 -0.66 31.70 0.52
CA GLY A 293 -1.75 31.65 -0.45
C GLY A 293 -1.48 32.62 -1.61
N PRO A 294 -2.09 32.40 -2.78
CA PRO A 294 -2.02 33.37 -3.86
C PRO A 294 -2.59 34.70 -3.33
N SER A 295 -1.70 35.66 -3.12
CA SER A 295 -2.01 37.06 -2.83
C SER A 295 -2.68 37.71 -4.02
#